data_AF-J0D189-F1
#
_entry.id   AF-J0D189-F1
#
_cell.length_a   1.000
_cell.length_b   1.000
_cell.length_c   1.000
_cell.angle_alpha   90.00
_cell.angle_beta   90.00
_cell.angle_gamma   90.00
#
_symmetry.space_group_name_H-M   'P 1'
#
loop_
_entity.id
_entity.type
_entity.pdbx_description
1 polymer ?
#
loop_
_entity_poly.entity_id
_entity_poly.type
_entity_poly.pdbx_seq_one_letter_code
_entity_poly.pdbx_strand_id
1 'polypeptide(L)'
;QYARFERIPPGYYGERGSRVLLQSILTLYPPSALQPLQERFAPLSIHAFVDSVLVREMALVLIMEDLKLNRTDALEAMRASGPYGSVKFPDD
;
A
#
# COMPACT_ATOMS: atom_id res chain seq x y z
N GLN A 1 21.19 12.21 5.27
CA GLN A 1 19.91 12.10 6.02
C GLN A 1 18.87 11.67 5.00
N TYR A 2 18.48 10.39 4.96
CA TYR A 2 17.54 9.91 3.94
C TYR A 2 16.24 10.68 4.09
N ALA A 3 15.73 11.23 2.98
CA ALA A 3 14.38 11.75 2.92
C ALA A 3 13.49 10.65 3.50
N ARG A 4 12.91 10.91 4.68
CA ARG A 4 11.91 10.05 5.27
C ARG A 4 10.75 10.16 4.29
N PHE A 5 10.73 9.29 3.27
CA PHE A 5 9.60 9.15 2.36
C PHE A 5 8.41 9.14 3.28
N GLU A 6 7.59 10.18 3.19
CA GLU A 6 6.44 10.32 4.06
C GLU A 6 5.70 9.00 3.92
N ARG A 7 5.68 8.22 5.02
CA ARG A 7 4.89 7.01 5.15
C ARG A 7 3.44 7.47 5.25
N ILE A 8 2.95 8.19 4.25
CA ILE A 8 1.55 8.52 4.13
C ILE A 8 0.88 7.19 3.78
N PRO A 9 -0.02 6.72 4.66
CA PRO A 9 -0.81 5.52 4.40
C PRO A 9 -1.63 5.66 3.09
N PRO A 10 -2.21 4.57 2.58
CA PRO A 10 -2.82 4.52 1.26
C PRO A 10 -4.09 5.38 1.14
N GLY A 11 -3.89 6.67 0.89
CA GLY A 11 -4.96 7.64 0.69
C GLY A 11 -5.99 7.66 1.81
N TYR A 12 -7.27 7.72 1.43
CA TYR A 12 -8.38 7.78 2.37
C TYR A 12 -8.55 6.52 3.22
N TYR A 13 -7.86 5.41 2.93
CA TYR A 13 -7.90 4.21 3.79
C TYR A 13 -7.09 4.38 5.09
N GLY A 14 -6.14 5.32 5.15
CA GLY A 14 -5.36 5.57 6.36
C GLY A 14 -4.48 4.40 6.82
N GLU A 15 -3.89 4.53 8.01
CA GLU A 15 -2.94 3.55 8.55
C GLU A 15 -3.63 2.24 8.91
N ARG A 16 -4.84 2.34 9.48
CA ARG A 16 -5.70 1.20 9.76
C ARG A 16 -6.04 0.41 8.49
N GLY A 17 -6.36 1.11 7.40
CA GLY A 17 -6.55 0.50 6.10
C GLY A 17 -5.30 -0.22 5.61
N SER A 18 -4.12 0.41 5.74
CA SER A 18 -2.84 -0.24 5.41
C SER A 18 -2.68 -1.60 6.07
N ARG A 19 -2.99 -1.71 7.36
CA ARG A 19 -2.89 -2.96 8.12
C ARG A 19 -3.83 -4.03 7.57
N VAL A 20 -5.06 -3.64 7.22
CA VAL A 20 -6.04 -4.57 6.61
C VAL A 20 -5.54 -5.04 5.25
N LEU A 21 -4.99 -4.15 4.43
CA LEU A 21 -4.44 -4.51 3.12
C LEU A 21 -3.21 -5.43 3.26
N LEU A 22 -2.30 -5.11 4.17
CA LEU A 22 -1.13 -5.93 4.50
C LEU A 22 -1.56 -7.34 4.92
N GLN A 23 -2.50 -7.45 5.86
CA GLN A 23 -3.00 -8.74 6.33
C GLN A 23 -3.64 -9.53 5.19
N SER A 24 -4.42 -8.86 4.33
CA SER A 24 -5.05 -9.47 3.16
C SER A 24 -4.00 -10.02 2.18
N ILE A 25 -2.95 -9.24 1.90
CA ILE A 25 -1.84 -9.65 1.03
C ILE A 25 -1.13 -10.87 1.63
N LEU A 26 -0.78 -10.85 2.92
CA LEU A 26 -0.07 -11.97 3.55
C LEU A 26 -0.93 -13.23 3.69
N THR A 27 -2.24 -13.09 3.75
CA THR A 27 -3.19 -14.22 3.71
C THR A 27 -3.25 -14.85 2.32
N LEU A 28 -3.28 -14.04 1.25
CA LEU A 28 -3.32 -14.54 -0.13
C LEU A 28 -1.95 -15.00 -0.64
N TYR A 29 -0.90 -14.33 -0.20
CA TYR A 29 0.49 -14.50 -0.63
C TYR A 29 1.41 -14.59 0.60
N PRO A 30 1.37 -15.72 1.33
CA PRO A 30 2.25 -15.91 2.47
C PRO A 30 3.73 -15.86 2.05
N PRO A 31 4.68 -15.56 2.96
CA PRO A 31 6.09 -15.44 2.62
C PRO A 31 6.67 -16.66 1.88
N SER A 32 6.20 -17.88 2.19
CA SER A 32 6.60 -19.11 1.51
C SER A 32 6.21 -19.13 0.02
N ALA A 33 5.11 -18.48 -0.36
CA ALA A 33 4.70 -18.33 -1.76
C ALA A 33 5.49 -17.23 -2.49
N LEU A 34 5.98 -16.22 -1.75
CA LEU A 34 6.77 -15.11 -2.30
C LEU A 34 8.26 -15.42 -2.39
N GLN A 35 8.78 -16.34 -1.58
CA GLN A 35 10.20 -16.66 -1.51
C GLN A 35 10.81 -17.13 -2.85
N PRO A 36 10.14 -17.96 -3.67
CA PRO A 36 10.63 -18.31 -5.01
C PRO A 36 10.74 -17.12 -5.98
N LEU A 37 10.09 -15.99 -5.67
CA LEU A 37 10.08 -14.78 -6.49
C LEU A 37 11.10 -13.73 -6.01
N GLN A 38 11.90 -14.02 -4.98
CA GLN A 38 12.81 -13.07 -4.33
C GLN A 38 13.73 -12.32 -5.29
N GLU A 39 14.20 -12.97 -6.35
CA GLU A 39 15.07 -12.35 -7.36
C GLU A 39 14.37 -11.23 -8.15
N ARG A 40 13.03 -11.23 -8.23
CA ARG A 40 12.24 -10.24 -8.99
C ARG A 40 12.12 -8.89 -8.31
N PHE A 41 12.25 -8.85 -6.99
CA PHE A 41 12.13 -7.62 -6.20
C PHE A 41 13.37 -7.34 -5.34
N ALA A 42 14.46 -8.10 -5.56
CA ALA A 42 15.76 -7.76 -5.00
C ALA A 42 16.17 -6.32 -5.42
N PRO A 43 16.81 -5.55 -4.53
CA PRO A 43 17.36 -5.93 -3.23
C PRO A 43 16.37 -5.87 -2.05
N LEU A 44 15.07 -5.66 -2.29
CA LEU A 44 14.09 -5.60 -1.21
C LEU A 44 13.89 -6.99 -0.59
N SER A 45 13.78 -7.05 0.74
CA SER A 45 13.25 -8.24 1.42
C SER A 45 11.78 -8.42 1.08
N ILE A 46 11.23 -9.64 1.26
CA ILE A 46 9.79 -9.90 1.11
C ILE A 46 8.96 -8.89 1.90
N HIS A 47 9.34 -8.63 3.16
CA HIS A 47 8.66 -7.66 4.01
C HIS A 47 8.70 -6.24 3.42
N ALA A 48 9.88 -5.78 2.99
CA ALA A 48 10.01 -4.47 2.38
C ALA A 48 9.21 -4.36 1.08
N PHE A 49 9.19 -5.41 0.26
CA PHE A 49 8.42 -5.45 -0.97
C PHE A 49 6.90 -5.40 -0.71
N VAL A 50 6.40 -6.21 0.25
CA VAL A 50 4.98 -6.21 0.61
C VAL A 50 4.56 -4.84 1.12
N ASP A 51 5.26 -4.30 2.12
CA ASP A 51 4.88 -3.04 2.78
C ASP A 51 5.02 -1.81 1.87
N SER A 52 6.10 -1.74 1.11
CA SER A 52 6.41 -0.53 0.33
C SER A 52 5.81 -0.54 -1.08
N VAL A 53 5.53 -1.74 -1.63
CA VAL A 53 5.02 -1.89 -3.00
C VAL A 53 3.63 -2.48 -3.00
N LEU A 54 3.45 -3.73 -2.56
CA LEU A 54 2.19 -4.44 -2.76
C LEU A 54 1.00 -3.79 -2.05
N VAL A 55 1.18 -3.32 -0.81
CA VAL A 55 0.13 -2.60 -0.07
C VAL A 55 -0.32 -1.35 -0.84
N ARG A 56 0.62 -0.61 -1.43
CA ARG A 56 0.32 0.62 -2.19
C ARG A 56 -0.33 0.32 -3.53
N GLU A 57 0.15 -0.68 -4.25
CA GLU A 57 -0.44 -1.11 -5.53
C GLU A 57 -1.86 -1.65 -5.33
N MET A 58 -2.08 -2.44 -4.28
CA MET A 58 -3.42 -2.92 -3.94
C MET A 58 -4.36 -1.75 -3.62
N ALA A 59 -3.93 -0.81 -2.78
CA ALA A 59 -4.72 0.38 -2.50
C ALA A 59 -5.05 1.20 -3.75
N LEU A 60 -4.08 1.40 -4.64
CA LEU A 60 -4.28 2.14 -5.87
C LEU A 60 -5.32 1.47 -6.76
N VAL A 61 -5.27 0.14 -6.92
CA VAL A 61 -6.27 -0.62 -7.67
C VAL A 61 -7.64 -0.53 -7.03
N LEU A 62 -7.74 -0.63 -5.70
CA LEU A 62 -9.02 -0.45 -4.99
C LEU A 62 -9.58 0.96 -5.20
N ILE A 63 -8.76 2.01 -5.19
CA ILE A 63 -9.19 3.38 -5.47
C ILE A 63 -9.66 3.53 -6.92
N MET A 64 -8.97 2.91 -7.87
CA MET A 64 -9.40 2.86 -9.27
C MET A 64 -10.80 2.23 -9.39
N GLU A 65 -11.03 1.12 -8.67
CA GLU A 65 -12.31 0.42 -8.66
C GLU A 65 -13.43 1.20 -7.96
N ASP A 66 -13.13 1.82 -6.81
CA ASP A 66 -14.09 2.57 -5.99
C ASP A 66 -14.54 3.84 -6.71
N LEU A 67 -13.60 4.59 -7.28
CA LEU A 67 -13.86 5.90 -7.90
C LEU A 67 -14.07 5.83 -9.42
N LYS A 68 -13.95 4.63 -10.02
CA LYS A 68 -14.01 4.41 -11.47
C LYS A 68 -13.02 5.30 -12.23
N LEU A 69 -11.82 5.43 -11.68
CA LEU A 69 -10.75 6.26 -12.21
C LEU A 69 -9.73 5.43 -12.98
N ASN A 70 -9.06 6.07 -13.94
CA ASN A 70 -7.84 5.49 -14.50
C ASN A 70 -6.71 5.54 -13.44
N ARG A 71 -5.60 4.86 -13.73
CA ARG A 71 -4.48 4.75 -12.78
C ARG A 71 -3.88 6.09 -12.38
N THR A 72 -3.77 7.04 -13.30
CA THR A 72 -3.19 8.37 -13.04
C THR A 72 -4.07 9.16 -12.08
N ASP A 73 -5.36 9.24 -12.39
CA ASP A 73 -6.32 9.99 -11.57
C ASP A 73 -6.51 9.34 -10.19
N ALA A 74 -6.49 8.01 -10.12
CA ALA A 74 -6.55 7.27 -8.86
C ALA A 74 -5.30 7.53 -7.99
N LEU A 75 -4.12 7.65 -8.60
CA LEU A 75 -2.90 7.99 -7.87
C LEU A 75 -2.95 9.42 -7.32
N GLU A 76 -3.51 10.36 -8.08
CA GLU A 76 -3.75 11.72 -7.59
C GLU A 76 -4.76 11.72 -6.44
N ALA A 77 -5.88 10.99 -6.57
CA ALA A 77 -6.87 10.84 -5.51
C ALA A 77 -6.27 10.20 -4.25
N MET A 78 -5.44 9.17 -4.40
CA MET A 78 -4.73 8.52 -3.30
C MET A 78 -3.80 9.50 -2.58
N ARG A 79 -3.06 10.35 -3.29
CA ARG A 79 -2.19 11.37 -2.67
C ARG A 79 -3.00 12.47 -1.99
N ALA A 80 -4.01 13.00 -2.68
CA ALA A 80 -4.84 14.09 -2.18
C ALA A 80 -5.64 13.70 -0.92
N SER A 81 -6.03 12.44 -0.81
CA SER A 81 -6.82 11.93 0.31
C SER A 81 -5.99 11.44 1.51
N GLY A 82 -4.66 11.39 1.41
CA GLY A 82 -3.77 10.96 2.50
C GLY A 82 -3.99 11.69 3.83
N PRO A 83 -4.06 13.05 3.86
CA PRO A 83 -4.33 13.80 5.10
C PRO A 83 -5.70 13.49 5.72
N TYR A 84 -6.71 13.18 4.90
CA TYR A 84 -8.01 12.73 5.40
C TYR A 84 -7.88 11.36 6.06
N GLY A 85 -7.23 10.41 5.39
CA GLY A 85 -7.05 9.04 5.88
C GLY A 85 -6.26 8.99 7.19
N SER A 86 -5.21 9.79 7.33
CA SER A 86 -4.39 9.83 8.57
C SER A 86 -5.17 10.35 9.78
N VAL A 87 -6.15 11.24 9.58
CA VAL A 87 -7.00 11.77 10.66
C VAL A 87 -8.19 10.85 10.94
N LYS A 88 -8.81 10.30 9.90
CA LYS A 88 -10.04 9.50 10.04
C LYS A 88 -9.80 8.04 10.41
N PHE A 89 -8.69 7.47 9.96
CA PHE A 89 -8.35 6.07 10.19
C PHE A 89 -6.89 5.94 10.67
N PRO A 90 -6.54 6.53 11.82
CA PRO A 90 -5.22 6.36 12.41
C PRO A 90 -5.03 4.92 12.89
N ASP A 91 -3.77 4.56 13.09
CA ASP A 91 -3.44 3.43 13.94
C ASP A 91 -3.65 3.81 15.41
N ASP A 92 -4.29 2.91 16.15
CA ASP A 92 -4.52 3.06 17.59
C ASP A 92 -3.20 3.18 18.39
#